data_AF-A0A3M8EBU3-F1
#
_entry.id   AF-A0A3M8EBU3-F1
#
_cell.length_a   1.000
_cell.length_b   1.000
_cell.length_c   1.000
_cell.angle_alpha   90.00
_cell.angle_beta   90.00
_cell.angle_gamma   90.00
#
_symmetry.space_group_name_H-M   'P 1'
#
loop_
_entity.id
_entity.type
_entity.pdbx_description
1 polymer ?
#
loop_
_entity_poly.entity_id
_entity_poly.type
_entity_poly.pdbx_seq_one_letter_code
_entity_poly.pdbx_strand_id
1 'polypeptide(L)'
;MIRITVERNGEIGVERSSEVTVRAKEIVKNIKVRQLSEKPQVSVSQSQICFNENQSLEFSLDISSNLPYSVDLPSWIAEKEPEVVDKWVKRHHFIASALDRSDSKREGTVVVRFNGHSDVKDIVVPVKQSNEHSRFSSGSYNLLVGGWPDRRELVYTIVNRYDFDIWGTQEGTKVHLTDIVNQFKKYHYTGTGRDGGENGEFSAIIYKAARFELLDEGSFWFSNTPEKPSYGWDAVNYRRICSWGKFRDRETYNVFYFFNSHFDHQGAVARVESAKLLLSKIKEIVKNQYPFFASGDFNCKPGSEPIVILKADGQLYDARDLAEEPLGPEGTFNQLKPFEESTNRIDYIFVGKDVKLLQYRVIDDRPYGKCPSDHDPVLIVTEF
;
A
#
# COMPACT_ATOMS: atom_id res chain seq x y z
N MET A 1 23.63 29.67 52.36
CA MET A 1 22.83 29.32 51.16
C MET A 1 21.62 28.53 51.64
N ILE A 2 20.40 29.00 51.41
CA ILE A 2 19.17 28.26 51.76
C ILE A 2 18.84 27.37 50.56
N ARG A 3 18.67 26.06 50.77
CA ARG A 3 18.26 25.12 49.73
C ARG A 3 16.78 24.78 49.94
N ILE A 4 15.96 25.08 48.95
CA ILE A 4 14.53 24.75 48.94
C ILE A 4 14.34 23.57 48.00
N THR A 5 13.72 22.49 48.47
CA THR A 5 13.35 21.33 47.68
C THR A 5 11.83 21.25 47.59
N VAL A 6 11.31 20.98 46.40
CA VAL A 6 9.87 20.79 46.16
C VAL A 6 9.63 19.37 45.68
N GLU A 7 8.57 18.74 46.16
CA GLU A 7 8.07 17.50 45.58
C GLU A 7 7.59 17.76 44.15
N ARG A 8 7.75 16.81 43.24
CA ARG A 8 7.24 16.94 41.87
C ARG A 8 5.72 17.06 41.92
N ASN A 9 5.17 18.05 41.21
CA ASN A 9 3.73 18.12 41.00
C ASN A 9 3.33 16.96 40.09
N GLY A 10 2.64 15.97 40.63
CA GLY A 10 2.14 14.82 39.88
C GLY A 10 0.83 15.10 39.15
N GLU A 11 0.19 16.25 39.41
CA GLU A 11 -1.07 16.63 38.79
C GLU A 11 -0.84 17.41 37.50
N ILE A 12 -1.47 16.94 36.42
CA ILE A 12 -1.25 17.40 35.06
C ILE A 12 -2.28 18.46 34.73
N GLY A 13 -1.85 19.56 34.12
CA GLY A 13 -2.69 20.76 33.95
C GLY A 13 -2.93 21.59 35.22
N VAL A 14 -2.62 21.08 36.42
CA VAL A 14 -2.82 21.82 37.68
C VAL A 14 -1.52 22.47 38.10
N GLU A 15 -1.46 23.80 38.13
CA GLU A 15 -0.35 24.49 38.78
C GLU A 15 -0.58 24.60 40.28
N ARG A 16 0.49 24.51 41.07
CA ARG A 16 0.42 24.83 42.50
C ARG A 16 1.40 25.94 42.85
N SER A 17 0.95 26.85 43.70
CA SER A 17 1.75 27.93 44.25
C SER A 17 1.81 27.82 45.75
N SER A 18 2.96 28.14 46.32
CA SER A 18 3.14 28.29 47.77
C SER A 18 3.99 29.53 48.04
N GLU A 19 3.96 30.00 49.28
CA GLU A 19 4.77 31.12 49.73
C GLU A 19 5.72 30.65 50.83
N VAL A 20 7.01 30.85 50.60
CA VAL A 20 8.07 30.51 51.57
C VAL A 20 8.48 31.80 52.28
N THR A 21 8.17 31.90 53.57
CA THR A 21 8.62 33.02 54.40
C THR A 21 10.02 32.74 54.97
N VAL A 22 10.99 33.54 54.59
CA VAL A 22 12.35 33.51 55.12
C VAL A 22 12.50 34.61 56.17
N ARG A 23 12.88 34.25 57.40
CA ARG A 23 13.15 35.19 58.49
C ARG A 23 14.62 35.13 58.90
N ALA A 24 15.29 36.28 58.94
CA ALA A 24 16.66 36.42 59.43
C ALA A 24 16.76 37.69 60.27
N LYS A 25 16.87 37.52 61.59
CA LYS A 25 16.74 38.62 62.57
C LYS A 25 15.42 39.39 62.36
N GLU A 26 15.48 40.70 62.11
CA GLU A 26 14.31 41.55 61.88
C GLU A 26 13.83 41.56 60.43
N ILE A 27 14.55 40.92 59.51
CA ILE A 27 14.21 40.90 58.09
C ILE A 27 13.31 39.70 57.80
N VAL A 28 12.10 39.97 57.32
CA VAL A 28 11.15 38.97 56.82
C VAL A 28 10.99 39.16 55.31
N LYS A 29 11.17 38.09 54.54
CA LYS A 29 10.97 38.11 53.09
C LYS A 29 10.11 36.91 52.67
N ASN A 30 9.06 37.18 51.92
CA ASN A 30 8.21 36.14 51.34
C ASN A 30 8.65 35.85 49.91
N ILE A 31 8.82 34.56 49.59
CA ILE A 31 9.21 34.08 48.27
C ILE A 31 8.04 33.27 47.72
N LYS A 32 7.39 33.79 46.67
CA LYS A 32 6.38 33.01 45.93
C LYS A 32 7.08 31.93 45.11
N VAL A 33 6.70 30.68 45.34
CA VAL A 33 7.16 29.52 44.59
C VAL A 33 5.98 29.02 43.77
N ARG A 34 6.16 28.90 42.45
CA ARG A 34 5.17 28.33 41.53
C ARG A 34 5.77 27.08 40.91
N GLN A 35 5.04 25.98 40.98
CA GLN A 35 5.38 24.75 40.28
C GLN A 35 4.42 24.58 39.12
N LEU A 36 4.98 24.62 37.90
CA LEU A 36 4.22 24.41 36.67
C LEU A 36 3.75 22.95 36.60
N SER A 37 2.60 22.73 35.97
CA SER A 37 2.10 21.39 35.67
C SER A 37 2.92 20.74 34.56
N GLU A 38 2.81 19.43 34.42
CA GLU A 38 3.25 18.77 33.18
C GLU A 38 2.35 19.24 32.03
N LYS A 39 2.97 19.56 30.87
CA LYS A 39 2.21 19.92 29.68
C LYS A 39 1.36 18.72 29.24
N PRO A 40 0.10 18.92 28.84
CA PRO A 40 -0.69 17.86 28.24
C PRO A 40 0.04 17.23 27.05
N GLN A 41 0.11 15.91 27.05
CA GLN A 41 0.64 15.10 25.97
C GLN A 41 -0.40 14.03 25.68
N VAL A 42 -1.04 14.16 24.52
CA VAL A 42 -2.12 13.27 24.09
C VAL A 42 -1.88 12.84 22.65
N SER A 43 -2.05 11.55 22.37
CA SER A 43 -2.00 10.99 21.02
C SER A 43 -2.73 9.66 20.94
N VAL A 44 -3.04 9.25 19.72
CA VAL A 44 -3.64 7.95 19.40
C VAL A 44 -2.77 7.22 18.39
N SER A 45 -2.74 5.89 18.43
CA SER A 45 -1.93 5.10 17.48
C SER A 45 -2.49 5.03 16.06
N GLN A 46 -3.78 5.34 15.88
CA GLN A 46 -4.43 5.33 14.57
C GLN A 46 -5.22 6.62 14.35
N SER A 47 -5.02 7.24 13.18
CA SER A 47 -5.77 8.42 12.75
C SER A 47 -7.09 8.07 12.06
N GLN A 48 -7.26 6.82 11.61
CA GLN A 48 -8.47 6.29 10.98
C GLN A 48 -8.52 4.77 11.11
N ILE A 49 -9.71 4.22 11.23
CA ILE A 49 -9.98 2.77 11.21
C ILE A 49 -10.93 2.45 10.04
N CYS A 50 -10.57 1.44 9.25
CA CYS A 50 -11.31 1.01 8.07
C CYS A 50 -11.32 -0.52 8.04
N PHE A 51 -12.48 -1.15 7.85
CA PHE A 51 -12.59 -2.60 7.69
C PHE A 51 -13.84 -3.00 6.89
N ASN A 52 -13.86 -4.25 6.45
CA ASN A 52 -14.99 -4.89 5.77
C ASN A 52 -15.33 -6.22 6.45
N GLU A 53 -16.38 -6.92 5.97
CA GLU A 53 -16.77 -8.23 6.52
C GLU A 53 -15.74 -9.35 6.34
N ASN A 54 -14.88 -9.25 5.33
CA ASN A 54 -13.80 -10.20 5.07
C ASN A 54 -12.57 -9.96 5.96
N GLN A 55 -12.59 -8.87 6.73
CA GLN A 55 -11.55 -8.49 7.68
C GLN A 55 -12.07 -8.64 9.11
N SER A 56 -11.14 -8.65 10.06
CA SER A 56 -11.50 -8.59 11.48
C SER A 56 -12.31 -7.33 11.76
N LEU A 57 -13.51 -7.48 12.32
CA LEU A 57 -14.31 -6.38 12.88
C LEU A 57 -13.78 -5.92 14.26
N GLU A 58 -12.74 -6.59 14.76
CA GLU A 58 -12.01 -6.16 15.95
C GLU A 58 -10.83 -5.26 15.58
N PHE A 59 -10.64 -4.20 16.36
CA PHE A 59 -9.52 -3.28 16.23
C PHE A 59 -9.07 -2.76 17.61
N SER A 60 -7.85 -2.24 17.67
CA SER A 60 -7.30 -1.66 18.90
C SER A 60 -6.82 -0.23 18.68
N LEU A 61 -7.01 0.64 19.66
CA LEU A 61 -6.50 2.01 19.66
C LEU A 61 -5.65 2.22 20.91
N ASP A 62 -4.36 2.50 20.72
CA ASP A 62 -3.50 2.88 21.84
C ASP A 62 -3.66 4.38 22.05
N ILE A 63 -4.14 4.77 23.23
CA ILE A 63 -4.30 6.16 23.64
C ILE A 63 -3.19 6.47 24.62
N SER A 64 -2.26 7.33 24.17
CA SER A 64 -1.25 7.92 25.04
C SER A 64 -1.81 9.20 25.62
N SER A 65 -2.00 9.27 26.93
CA SER A 65 -2.50 10.47 27.58
C SER A 65 -1.97 10.59 28.99
N ASN A 66 -1.55 11.80 29.33
CA ASN A 66 -1.24 12.21 30.68
C ASN A 66 -2.40 13.02 31.33
N LEU A 67 -3.52 13.15 30.62
CA LEU A 67 -4.79 13.67 31.13
C LEU A 67 -5.82 12.54 31.30
N PRO A 68 -6.79 12.69 32.22
CA PRO A 68 -7.98 11.85 32.21
C PRO A 68 -8.77 12.04 30.91
N TYR A 69 -9.36 10.98 30.40
CA TYR A 69 -10.19 11.02 29.20
C TYR A 69 -11.35 10.04 29.27
N SER A 70 -12.35 10.27 28.42
CA SER A 70 -13.41 9.31 28.09
C SER A 70 -13.40 9.01 26.60
N VAL A 71 -13.94 7.85 26.21
CA VAL A 71 -14.05 7.45 24.80
C VAL A 71 -15.54 7.39 24.44
N ASP A 72 -15.96 8.23 23.50
CA ASP A 72 -17.29 8.14 22.91
C ASP A 72 -17.24 7.25 21.67
N LEU A 73 -18.22 6.37 21.55
CA LEU A 73 -18.31 5.38 20.48
C LEU A 73 -19.60 5.52 19.68
N PRO A 74 -19.59 5.21 18.37
CA PRO A 74 -20.81 4.96 17.63
C PRO A 74 -21.58 3.78 18.25
N SER A 75 -22.92 3.80 18.16
CA SER A 75 -23.80 2.77 18.74
C SER A 75 -23.53 1.34 18.26
N TRP A 76 -22.82 1.19 17.15
CA TRP A 76 -22.48 -0.08 16.52
C TRP A 76 -21.07 -0.57 16.84
N ILE A 77 -20.32 0.14 17.70
CA ILE A 77 -19.02 -0.28 18.23
C ILE A 77 -19.15 -0.51 19.73
N ALA A 78 -18.66 -1.66 20.19
CA ALA A 78 -18.52 -1.96 21.60
C ALA A 78 -17.04 -1.99 22.00
N GLU A 79 -16.74 -1.48 23.18
CA GLU A 79 -15.41 -1.58 23.80
C GLU A 79 -15.34 -2.82 24.70
N LYS A 80 -14.22 -3.53 24.62
CA LYS A 80 -13.80 -4.57 25.56
C LYS A 80 -12.88 -3.94 26.61
N GLU A 81 -12.63 -4.66 27.71
CA GLU A 81 -11.77 -4.17 28.79
C GLU A 81 -10.40 -3.67 28.27
N PRO A 82 -10.00 -2.42 28.56
CA PRO A 82 -8.74 -1.87 28.09
C PRO A 82 -7.54 -2.42 28.86
N GLU A 83 -6.41 -2.54 28.18
CA GLU A 83 -5.14 -3.01 28.74
C GLU A 83 -4.23 -1.81 29.07
N VAL A 84 -3.56 -1.84 30.23
CA VAL A 84 -2.50 -0.87 30.54
C VAL A 84 -1.19 -1.34 29.91
N VAL A 85 -0.72 -0.63 28.89
CA VAL A 85 0.53 -0.96 28.16
C VAL A 85 1.74 -0.34 28.86
N ASP A 86 1.62 0.92 29.27
CA ASP A 86 2.62 1.67 30.03
C ASP A 86 1.91 2.76 30.87
N LYS A 87 2.66 3.47 31.73
CA LYS A 87 2.17 4.53 32.62
C LYS A 87 1.23 5.52 31.93
N TRP A 88 1.50 5.87 30.68
CA TRP A 88 0.73 6.86 29.91
C TRP A 88 -0.06 6.26 28.75
N VAL A 89 0.06 4.95 28.50
CA VAL A 89 -0.53 4.31 27.33
C VAL A 89 -1.52 3.25 27.77
N LYS A 90 -2.78 3.42 27.38
CA LYS A 90 -3.79 2.36 27.46
C LYS A 90 -4.16 1.90 26.07
N ARG A 91 -4.27 0.59 25.90
CA ARG A 91 -4.76 -0.05 24.68
C ARG A 91 -6.24 -0.34 24.86
N HIS A 92 -7.05 0.31 24.05
CA HIS A 92 -8.49 0.07 23.98
C HIS A 92 -8.76 -0.96 22.91
N HIS A 93 -9.59 -1.94 23.21
CA HIS A 93 -10.00 -2.99 22.29
C HIS A 93 -11.45 -2.81 21.92
N PHE A 94 -11.76 -2.84 20.64
CA PHE A 94 -13.11 -2.60 20.13
C PHE A 94 -13.55 -3.73 19.22
N ILE A 95 -14.87 -3.93 19.16
CA ILE A 95 -15.52 -4.79 18.19
C ILE A 95 -16.67 -4.03 17.54
N ALA A 96 -16.68 -3.99 16.21
CA ALA A 96 -17.79 -3.44 15.45
C ALA A 96 -18.83 -4.51 15.14
N SER A 97 -20.10 -4.12 15.12
CA SER A 97 -21.17 -4.99 14.64
C SER A 97 -21.00 -5.25 13.14
N ALA A 98 -21.43 -6.40 12.64
CA ALA A 98 -21.49 -6.62 11.20
C ALA A 98 -22.48 -5.65 10.52
N LEU A 99 -22.34 -5.47 9.22
CA LEU A 99 -23.35 -4.82 8.39
C LEU A 99 -24.40 -5.87 7.97
N ASP A 100 -25.66 -5.46 7.91
CA ASP A 100 -26.78 -6.39 7.62
C ASP A 100 -26.94 -6.68 6.11
N ARG A 101 -26.28 -5.89 5.23
CA ARG A 101 -26.38 -6.01 3.77
C ARG A 101 -25.01 -6.02 3.12
N SER A 102 -24.88 -6.81 2.06
CA SER A 102 -23.64 -7.00 1.29
C SER A 102 -23.18 -5.77 0.50
N ASP A 103 -24.03 -4.76 0.31
CA ASP A 103 -23.73 -3.53 -0.44
C ASP A 103 -23.81 -2.28 0.44
N SER A 104 -23.80 -2.46 1.76
CA SER A 104 -23.96 -1.34 2.69
C SER A 104 -22.62 -0.77 3.16
N LYS A 105 -22.70 0.49 3.62
CA LYS A 105 -21.57 1.26 4.11
C LYS A 105 -22.01 2.16 5.24
N ARG A 106 -21.15 2.37 6.22
CA ARG A 106 -21.38 3.35 7.29
C ARG A 106 -20.09 3.99 7.76
N GLU A 107 -20.24 5.20 8.30
CA GLU A 107 -19.19 5.96 8.92
C GLU A 107 -19.60 6.35 10.35
N GLY A 108 -18.61 6.50 11.21
CA GLY A 108 -18.75 6.98 12.57
C GLY A 108 -17.43 7.52 13.08
N THR A 109 -17.38 7.89 14.35
CA THR A 109 -16.18 8.44 14.97
C THR A 109 -16.00 7.88 16.37
N VAL A 110 -14.79 7.43 16.69
CA VAL A 110 -14.34 7.29 18.07
C VAL A 110 -13.81 8.65 18.51
N VAL A 111 -14.35 9.21 19.60
CA VAL A 111 -13.93 10.52 20.10
C VAL A 111 -13.29 10.35 21.47
N VAL A 112 -12.00 10.66 21.56
CA VAL A 112 -11.27 10.72 22.84
C VAL A 112 -11.45 12.12 23.42
N ARG A 113 -12.23 12.23 24.50
CA ARG A 113 -12.56 13.51 25.14
C ARG A 113 -11.69 13.77 26.35
N PHE A 114 -11.21 15.01 26.46
CA PHE A 114 -10.42 15.47 27.62
C PHE A 114 -11.22 16.44 28.49
N ASN A 115 -12.50 16.09 28.75
CA ASN A 115 -13.48 16.89 29.48
C ASN A 115 -12.86 17.61 30.69
N GLY A 116 -13.01 18.94 30.75
CA GLY A 116 -12.44 19.78 31.81
C GLY A 116 -11.12 20.48 31.47
N HIS A 117 -10.52 20.17 30.31
CA HIS A 117 -9.30 20.83 29.82
C HIS A 117 -9.56 21.56 28.50
N SER A 118 -9.91 22.85 28.56
CA SER A 118 -10.19 23.69 27.36
C SER A 118 -9.01 23.84 26.41
N ASP A 119 -7.80 23.61 26.92
CA ASP A 119 -6.53 23.85 26.20
C ASP A 119 -6.12 22.64 25.36
N VAL A 120 -6.87 21.53 25.43
CA VAL A 120 -6.63 20.29 24.68
C VAL A 120 -7.86 19.96 23.86
N LYS A 121 -7.67 19.80 22.55
CA LYS A 121 -8.76 19.41 21.65
C LYS A 121 -9.02 17.91 21.76
N ASP A 122 -10.30 17.54 21.71
CA ASP A 122 -10.72 16.15 21.54
C ASP A 122 -10.04 15.54 20.30
N ILE A 123 -9.64 14.28 20.39
CA ILE A 123 -9.11 13.53 19.25
C ILE A 123 -10.25 12.76 18.61
N VAL A 124 -10.51 13.04 17.34
CA VAL A 124 -11.56 12.39 16.55
C VAL A 124 -10.90 11.39 15.60
N VAL A 125 -11.24 10.11 15.75
CA VAL A 125 -10.76 9.03 14.89
C VAL A 125 -11.94 8.52 14.06
N PRO A 126 -11.98 8.78 12.74
CA PRO A 126 -13.01 8.23 11.87
C PRO A 126 -12.94 6.71 11.83
N VAL A 127 -14.10 6.07 11.94
CA VAL A 127 -14.25 4.62 11.75
C VAL A 127 -15.20 4.38 10.59
N LYS A 128 -14.76 3.58 9.63
CA LYS A 128 -15.53 3.31 8.42
C LYS A 128 -15.63 1.82 8.17
N GLN A 129 -16.83 1.39 7.77
CA GLN A 129 -17.11 0.00 7.44
C GLN A 129 -17.87 -0.06 6.13
N SER A 130 -17.53 -1.04 5.29
CA SER A 130 -18.18 -1.27 4.00
C SER A 130 -18.21 -2.76 3.70
N ASN A 131 -19.29 -3.22 3.06
CA ASN A 131 -19.35 -4.54 2.43
C ASN A 131 -19.26 -4.46 0.90
N GLU A 132 -19.21 -3.25 0.32
CA GLU A 132 -19.12 -3.05 -1.13
C GLU A 132 -17.85 -3.69 -1.71
N HIS A 133 -17.99 -4.37 -2.85
CA HIS A 133 -16.87 -4.92 -3.60
C HIS A 133 -16.06 -3.82 -4.30
N SER A 134 -14.74 -3.97 -4.28
CA SER A 134 -13.85 -3.15 -5.10
C SER A 134 -13.89 -3.65 -6.53
N ARG A 135 -14.39 -2.80 -7.43
CA ARG A 135 -14.34 -3.05 -8.88
C ARG A 135 -13.43 -2.05 -9.57
N PHE A 136 -12.31 -2.52 -10.14
CA PHE A 136 -11.36 -1.64 -10.83
C PHE A 136 -10.62 -2.34 -11.96
N SER A 137 -9.99 -1.51 -12.79
CA SER A 137 -9.12 -1.91 -13.88
C SER A 137 -7.66 -1.98 -13.42
N SER A 138 -7.01 -3.11 -13.69
CA SER A 138 -5.59 -3.34 -13.45
C SER A 138 -4.83 -3.53 -14.75
N GLY A 139 -3.52 -3.22 -14.77
CA GLY A 139 -2.68 -3.44 -15.95
C GLY A 139 -1.29 -4.02 -15.68
N SER A 140 -0.67 -4.54 -16.74
CA SER A 140 0.77 -4.80 -16.85
C SER A 140 1.26 -4.17 -18.15
N TYR A 141 2.29 -3.32 -18.07
CA TYR A 141 2.77 -2.59 -19.24
C TYR A 141 4.29 -2.43 -19.21
N ASN A 142 5.01 -3.24 -20.00
CA ASN A 142 6.43 -3.05 -20.24
C ASN A 142 6.61 -1.75 -21.06
N LEU A 143 7.45 -0.85 -20.54
CA LEU A 143 7.70 0.48 -21.11
C LEU A 143 8.97 0.53 -21.95
N LEU A 144 9.54 -0.62 -22.32
CA LEU A 144 10.66 -0.66 -23.25
C LEU A 144 10.21 -0.03 -24.56
N VAL A 145 10.92 1.03 -24.91
CA VAL A 145 10.72 1.78 -26.14
C VAL A 145 12.09 2.07 -26.72
N GLY A 146 12.14 2.52 -27.97
CA GLY A 146 13.36 3.12 -28.52
C GLY A 146 13.75 4.40 -27.75
N GLY A 147 14.11 5.48 -28.44
CA GLY A 147 14.24 6.76 -27.74
C GLY A 147 12.94 7.13 -27.00
N TRP A 148 12.97 7.29 -25.66
CA TRP A 148 11.79 7.69 -24.86
C TRP A 148 11.07 8.93 -25.42
N PRO A 149 11.78 10.01 -25.84
CA PRO A 149 11.15 11.17 -26.46
C PRO A 149 10.31 10.83 -27.71
N ASP A 150 10.68 9.80 -28.46
CA ASP A 150 10.00 9.41 -29.71
C ASP A 150 8.72 8.61 -29.46
N ARG A 151 8.54 8.08 -28.25
CA ARG A 151 7.50 7.08 -27.95
C ARG A 151 6.60 7.45 -26.78
N ARG A 152 7.01 8.40 -25.92
CA ARG A 152 6.21 8.81 -24.75
C ARG A 152 4.80 9.25 -25.10
N GLU A 153 4.60 9.97 -26.21
CA GLU A 153 3.26 10.42 -26.63
C GLU A 153 2.33 9.26 -27.05
N LEU A 154 2.92 8.18 -27.60
CA LEU A 154 2.17 6.96 -27.91
C LEU A 154 1.76 6.25 -26.62
N VAL A 155 2.69 6.13 -25.67
CA VAL A 155 2.41 5.57 -24.33
C VAL A 155 1.34 6.39 -23.62
N TYR A 156 1.41 7.72 -23.67
CA TYR A 156 0.39 8.62 -23.12
C TYR A 156 -0.97 8.41 -23.76
N THR A 157 -1.02 8.13 -25.06
CA THR A 157 -2.29 7.82 -25.74
C THR A 157 -2.93 6.57 -25.14
N ILE A 158 -2.15 5.51 -24.88
CA ILE A 158 -2.65 4.29 -24.24
C ILE A 158 -3.11 4.57 -22.80
N VAL A 159 -2.26 5.20 -21.99
CA VAL A 159 -2.56 5.50 -20.57
C VAL A 159 -3.81 6.38 -20.45
N ASN A 160 -3.96 7.40 -21.31
CA ASN A 160 -5.12 8.27 -21.29
C ASN A 160 -6.41 7.56 -21.74
N ARG A 161 -6.32 6.73 -22.79
CA ARG A 161 -7.48 6.03 -23.36
C ARG A 161 -8.04 4.95 -22.44
N TYR A 162 -7.15 4.18 -21.82
CA TYR A 162 -7.53 3.03 -21.01
C TYR A 162 -7.68 3.35 -19.53
N ASP A 163 -7.11 4.46 -19.06
CA ASP A 163 -7.32 5.02 -17.71
C ASP A 163 -7.25 3.99 -16.58
N PHE A 164 -6.22 3.12 -16.61
CA PHE A 164 -5.99 2.09 -15.60
C PHE A 164 -6.10 2.68 -14.19
N ASP A 165 -6.77 1.97 -13.28
CA ASP A 165 -6.83 2.42 -11.88
C ASP A 165 -5.50 2.15 -11.16
N ILE A 166 -4.87 1.02 -11.46
CA ILE A 166 -3.55 0.60 -10.97
C ILE A 166 -2.85 -0.30 -12.01
N TRP A 167 -1.53 -0.20 -12.19
CA TRP A 167 -0.81 -1.11 -13.08
C TRP A 167 0.66 -1.24 -12.72
N GLY A 168 1.23 -2.38 -13.08
CA GLY A 168 2.67 -2.61 -13.05
C GLY A 168 3.33 -2.13 -14.34
N THR A 169 4.45 -1.44 -14.23
CA THR A 169 5.33 -1.12 -15.37
C THR A 169 6.67 -1.83 -15.25
N GLN A 170 7.18 -2.35 -16.35
CA GLN A 170 8.53 -2.93 -16.43
C GLN A 170 9.41 -2.07 -17.35
N GLU A 171 10.73 -2.15 -17.18
CA GLU A 171 11.74 -1.41 -17.98
C GLU A 171 11.66 0.13 -17.92
N GLY A 172 10.68 0.69 -17.21
CA GLY A 172 10.60 2.11 -16.95
C GLY A 172 11.75 2.56 -16.06
N THR A 173 12.52 3.55 -16.52
CA THR A 173 13.49 4.27 -15.67
C THR A 173 12.79 5.40 -14.91
N LYS A 174 13.49 6.04 -13.96
CA LYS A 174 12.98 7.23 -13.26
C LYS A 174 12.43 8.31 -14.20
N VAL A 175 13.07 8.52 -15.35
CA VAL A 175 12.61 9.50 -16.35
C VAL A 175 11.23 9.13 -16.89
N HIS A 176 11.03 7.87 -17.30
CA HIS A 176 9.75 7.37 -17.81
C HIS A 176 8.63 7.58 -16.78
N LEU A 177 8.87 7.14 -15.55
CA LEU A 177 7.89 7.22 -14.46
C LEU A 177 7.54 8.66 -14.10
N THR A 178 8.56 9.51 -13.96
CA THR A 178 8.39 10.95 -13.65
C THR A 178 7.61 11.65 -14.76
N ASP A 179 7.92 11.37 -16.01
CA ASP A 179 7.23 11.94 -17.17
C ASP A 179 5.75 11.51 -17.22
N ILE A 180 5.45 10.23 -16.96
CA ILE A 180 4.06 9.71 -16.92
C ILE A 180 3.26 10.40 -15.82
N VAL A 181 3.75 10.44 -14.57
CA VAL A 181 3.00 11.07 -13.47
C VAL A 181 2.95 12.59 -13.58
N ASN A 182 3.91 13.20 -14.28
CA ASN A 182 3.84 14.63 -14.60
C ASN A 182 2.80 14.96 -15.66
N GLN A 183 2.68 14.12 -16.68
CA GLN A 183 1.64 14.27 -17.70
C GLN A 183 0.25 13.98 -17.12
N PHE A 184 0.14 12.97 -16.25
CA PHE A 184 -1.11 12.52 -15.66
C PHE A 184 -1.07 12.67 -14.14
N LYS A 185 -1.32 13.90 -13.65
CA LYS A 185 -1.26 14.27 -12.22
C LYS A 185 -2.18 13.48 -11.28
N LYS A 186 -3.11 12.69 -11.81
CA LYS A 186 -3.96 11.77 -11.04
C LYS A 186 -3.21 10.53 -10.52
N TYR A 187 -2.04 10.23 -11.10
CA TYR A 187 -1.27 9.04 -10.80
C TYR A 187 -0.06 9.32 -9.92
N HIS A 188 0.16 8.43 -8.97
CA HIS A 188 1.41 8.31 -8.22
C HIS A 188 2.06 6.96 -8.56
N TYR A 189 3.33 6.77 -8.21
CA TYR A 189 3.99 5.48 -8.34
C TYR A 189 4.76 5.09 -7.08
N THR A 190 4.93 3.79 -6.88
CA THR A 190 5.82 3.17 -5.88
C THR A 190 6.78 2.19 -6.55
N GLY A 191 7.92 1.94 -5.91
CA GLY A 191 8.96 1.01 -6.35
C GLY A 191 10.35 1.66 -6.37
N THR A 192 11.39 0.83 -6.35
CA THR A 192 12.79 1.26 -6.44
C THR A 192 13.44 0.70 -7.69
N GLY A 193 14.44 1.40 -8.21
CA GLY A 193 15.23 0.94 -9.35
C GLY A 193 16.04 -0.29 -8.99
N ARG A 194 16.18 -1.21 -9.95
CA ARG A 194 16.84 -2.52 -9.75
C ARG A 194 18.32 -2.43 -9.40
N ASP A 195 18.95 -1.28 -9.61
CA ASP A 195 20.35 -1.02 -9.23
C ASP A 195 20.47 -0.24 -7.91
N GLY A 196 19.34 0.01 -7.24
CA GLY A 196 19.25 0.65 -5.93
C GLY A 196 18.81 2.11 -6.00
N GLY A 197 17.85 2.46 -5.14
CA GLY A 197 17.30 3.81 -5.05
C GLY A 197 16.57 4.18 -6.33
N GLU A 198 17.11 5.17 -7.06
CA GLU A 198 16.52 5.67 -8.31
C GLU A 198 17.22 5.14 -9.57
N ASN A 199 18.21 4.25 -9.42
CA ASN A 199 19.07 3.80 -10.50
C ASN A 199 18.55 2.53 -11.18
N GLY A 200 18.73 2.48 -12.50
CA GLY A 200 18.30 1.36 -13.32
C GLY A 200 16.81 1.40 -13.67
N GLU A 201 16.34 0.31 -14.25
CA GLU A 201 14.92 0.11 -14.55
C GLU A 201 14.16 -0.29 -13.27
N PHE A 202 12.87 0.02 -13.27
CA PHE A 202 11.96 -0.26 -12.17
C PHE A 202 10.97 -1.35 -12.57
N SER A 203 10.48 -2.08 -11.57
CA SER A 203 9.21 -2.82 -11.64
C SER A 203 8.13 -2.00 -10.91
N ALA A 204 7.97 -0.72 -11.26
CA ALA A 204 7.13 0.21 -10.52
C ALA A 204 5.64 -0.14 -10.61
N ILE A 205 4.87 0.32 -9.62
CA ILE A 205 3.41 0.24 -9.61
C ILE A 205 2.87 1.66 -9.66
N ILE A 206 2.09 1.98 -10.70
CA ILE A 206 1.44 3.27 -10.87
C ILE A 206 -0.04 3.15 -10.51
N TYR A 207 -0.61 4.09 -9.77
CA TYR A 207 -1.96 4.01 -9.22
C TYR A 207 -2.65 5.37 -9.09
N LYS A 208 -3.99 5.42 -9.20
CA LYS A 208 -4.78 6.65 -8.99
C LYS A 208 -4.77 7.04 -7.51
N ALA A 209 -4.05 8.10 -7.13
CA ALA A 209 -3.88 8.49 -5.74
C ALA A 209 -5.17 8.97 -5.05
N ALA A 210 -6.14 9.46 -5.83
CA ALA A 210 -7.45 9.84 -5.33
C ALA A 210 -8.30 8.62 -4.91
N ARG A 211 -8.02 7.44 -5.48
CA ARG A 211 -8.75 6.20 -5.21
C ARG A 211 -7.98 5.27 -4.29
N PHE A 212 -6.69 5.07 -4.51
CA PHE A 212 -5.90 4.12 -3.74
C PHE A 212 -4.95 4.82 -2.78
N GLU A 213 -5.07 4.47 -1.51
CA GLU A 213 -4.14 4.84 -0.45
C GLU A 213 -3.07 3.76 -0.31
N LEU A 214 -1.81 4.13 -0.44
CA LEU A 214 -0.69 3.23 -0.18
C LEU A 214 -0.46 3.12 1.34
N LEU A 215 -0.69 1.94 1.90
CA LEU A 215 -0.57 1.64 3.33
C LEU A 215 0.80 1.11 3.72
N ASP A 216 1.42 0.35 2.81
CA ASP A 216 2.74 -0.25 3.00
C ASP A 216 3.33 -0.56 1.62
N GLU A 217 4.65 -0.60 1.51
CA GLU A 217 5.34 -0.84 0.25
C GLU A 217 6.69 -1.52 0.47
N GLY A 218 7.19 -2.17 -0.57
CA GLY A 218 8.53 -2.72 -0.54
C GLY A 218 9.00 -3.21 -1.88
N SER A 219 10.22 -3.73 -1.90
CA SER A 219 10.78 -4.39 -3.08
C SER A 219 11.75 -5.48 -2.65
N PHE A 220 11.91 -6.48 -3.50
CA PHE A 220 12.90 -7.55 -3.31
C PHE A 220 13.52 -7.94 -4.63
N TRP A 221 14.80 -8.32 -4.58
CA TRP A 221 15.55 -8.77 -5.74
C TRP A 221 15.40 -10.28 -5.94
N PHE A 222 15.29 -10.69 -7.19
CA PHE A 222 15.26 -12.10 -7.56
C PHE A 222 16.67 -12.68 -7.51
N SER A 223 17.10 -13.05 -6.30
CA SER A 223 18.42 -13.61 -6.02
C SER A 223 18.43 -14.38 -4.69
N ASN A 224 19.61 -14.91 -4.32
CA ASN A 224 19.85 -15.49 -2.99
C ASN A 224 19.88 -14.46 -1.84
N THR A 225 19.93 -13.15 -2.15
CA THR A 225 19.94 -12.06 -1.17
C THR A 225 18.86 -11.02 -1.54
N PRO A 226 17.57 -11.38 -1.40
CA PRO A 226 16.45 -10.59 -1.90
C PRO A 226 16.31 -9.21 -1.25
N GLU A 227 16.94 -8.98 -0.10
CA GLU A 227 16.90 -7.73 0.66
C GLU A 227 17.79 -6.61 0.08
N LYS A 228 18.63 -6.91 -0.92
CA LYS A 228 19.58 -5.93 -1.49
C LYS A 228 19.82 -6.12 -2.99
N PRO A 229 20.23 -5.06 -3.72
CA PRO A 229 20.56 -5.16 -5.13
C PRO A 229 21.60 -6.23 -5.45
N SER A 230 21.19 -7.27 -6.17
CA SER A 230 22.03 -8.43 -6.46
C SER A 230 21.57 -9.17 -7.72
N TYR A 231 22.51 -9.85 -8.38
CA TYR A 231 22.22 -10.79 -9.47
C TYR A 231 21.80 -12.13 -8.86
N GLY A 232 20.87 -12.83 -9.51
CA GLY A 232 20.38 -14.14 -9.07
C GLY A 232 20.80 -15.25 -10.01
N TRP A 233 21.35 -16.33 -9.45
CA TRP A 233 21.65 -17.58 -10.15
C TRP A 233 22.43 -17.37 -11.46
N ASP A 234 21.86 -17.76 -12.60
CA ASP A 234 22.45 -17.64 -13.95
C ASP A 234 22.06 -16.35 -14.68
N ALA A 235 21.45 -15.36 -14.00
CA ALA A 235 21.22 -14.03 -14.55
C ALA A 235 22.55 -13.23 -14.58
N VAL A 236 23.03 -12.93 -15.79
CA VAL A 236 24.36 -12.32 -16.00
C VAL A 236 24.33 -10.82 -16.31
N ASN A 237 23.27 -10.34 -16.98
CA ASN A 237 23.25 -8.98 -17.54
C ASN A 237 22.54 -7.98 -16.64
N TYR A 238 21.47 -8.40 -15.97
CA TYR A 238 20.60 -7.49 -15.23
C TYR A 238 20.19 -8.07 -13.88
N ARG A 239 20.20 -7.22 -12.85
CA ARG A 239 19.49 -7.49 -11.60
C ARG A 239 17.99 -7.50 -11.91
N ARG A 240 17.24 -8.38 -11.27
CA ARG A 240 15.78 -8.47 -11.45
C ARG A 240 15.10 -8.19 -10.12
N ILE A 241 13.95 -7.51 -10.16
CA ILE A 241 13.27 -7.00 -8.97
C ILE A 241 11.76 -7.18 -9.08
N CYS A 242 11.14 -7.40 -7.93
CA CYS A 242 9.71 -7.23 -7.73
C CYS A 242 9.47 -6.04 -6.78
N SER A 243 8.58 -5.13 -7.15
CA SER A 243 8.02 -4.15 -6.21
C SER A 243 6.62 -4.58 -5.80
N TRP A 244 6.20 -4.20 -4.61
CA TRP A 244 4.86 -4.49 -4.11
C TRP A 244 4.33 -3.34 -3.28
N GLY A 245 3.01 -3.19 -3.25
CA GLY A 245 2.30 -2.25 -2.40
C GLY A 245 1.07 -2.88 -1.77
N LYS A 246 0.79 -2.52 -0.52
CA LYS A 246 -0.47 -2.75 0.17
C LYS A 246 -1.33 -1.50 0.00
N PHE A 247 -2.50 -1.65 -0.59
CA PHE A 247 -3.37 -0.54 -0.91
C PHE A 247 -4.70 -0.64 -0.16
N ARG A 248 -5.30 0.51 0.14
CA ARG A 248 -6.70 0.63 0.52
C ARG A 248 -7.46 1.38 -0.57
N ASP A 249 -8.54 0.78 -1.06
CA ASP A 249 -9.51 1.49 -1.89
C ASP A 249 -10.28 2.49 -1.02
N ARG A 250 -10.20 3.78 -1.35
CA ARG A 250 -10.89 4.85 -0.60
C ARG A 250 -12.39 4.84 -0.84
N GLU A 251 -12.86 4.21 -1.92
CA GLU A 251 -14.28 4.10 -2.23
C GLU A 251 -14.94 3.03 -1.35
N THR A 252 -14.32 1.86 -1.22
CA THR A 252 -14.91 0.69 -0.53
C THR A 252 -14.23 0.32 0.78
N TYR A 253 -13.07 0.91 1.10
CA TYR A 253 -12.22 0.57 2.26
C TYR A 253 -11.56 -0.81 2.23
N ASN A 254 -11.73 -1.56 1.14
CA ASN A 254 -11.09 -2.86 0.96
C ASN A 254 -9.58 -2.70 0.85
N VAL A 255 -8.86 -3.64 1.45
CA VAL A 255 -7.39 -3.69 1.41
C VAL A 255 -6.97 -4.81 0.48
N PHE A 256 -5.99 -4.54 -0.38
CA PHE A 256 -5.44 -5.51 -1.31
C PHE A 256 -3.93 -5.29 -1.51
N TYR A 257 -3.27 -6.28 -2.11
CA TYR A 257 -1.86 -6.19 -2.46
C TYR A 257 -1.67 -6.23 -3.97
N PHE A 258 -0.70 -5.47 -4.47
CA PHE A 258 -0.30 -5.50 -5.87
C PHE A 258 1.20 -5.73 -5.96
N PHE A 259 1.60 -6.76 -6.69
CA PHE A 259 2.99 -7.10 -6.98
C PHE A 259 3.27 -6.87 -8.46
N ASN A 260 4.46 -6.38 -8.78
CA ASN A 260 4.91 -6.22 -10.15
C ASN A 260 6.35 -6.71 -10.31
N SER A 261 6.57 -7.59 -11.28
CA SER A 261 7.84 -8.28 -11.51
C SER A 261 8.37 -8.09 -12.92
N HIS A 262 9.69 -8.18 -13.08
CA HIS A 262 10.32 -8.40 -14.37
C HIS A 262 11.37 -9.50 -14.22
N PHE A 263 11.13 -10.67 -14.81
CA PHE A 263 12.02 -11.84 -14.73
C PHE A 263 13.15 -11.78 -15.76
N ASP A 264 14.18 -12.60 -15.58
CA ASP A 264 15.31 -12.59 -16.50
C ASP A 264 15.04 -13.27 -17.84
N HIS A 265 15.35 -12.58 -18.92
CA HIS A 265 15.24 -13.09 -20.30
C HIS A 265 16.20 -14.24 -20.66
N GLN A 266 17.38 -14.37 -20.02
CA GLN A 266 18.41 -15.34 -20.39
C GLN A 266 18.52 -16.50 -19.41
N GLY A 267 18.63 -16.20 -18.10
CA GLY A 267 18.84 -17.18 -17.04
C GLY A 267 17.64 -18.10 -16.84
N ALA A 268 17.75 -19.35 -17.29
CA ALA A 268 16.69 -20.33 -17.16
C ALA A 268 16.50 -20.74 -15.69
N VAL A 269 17.59 -20.94 -14.96
CA VAL A 269 17.56 -21.25 -13.52
C VAL A 269 17.00 -20.05 -12.75
N ALA A 270 17.42 -18.84 -13.12
CA ALA A 270 16.95 -17.61 -12.52
C ALA A 270 15.43 -17.47 -12.65
N ARG A 271 14.83 -17.76 -13.81
CA ARG A 271 13.35 -17.70 -13.95
C ARG A 271 12.63 -18.73 -13.08
N VAL A 272 13.13 -19.96 -13.01
CA VAL A 272 12.54 -21.02 -12.16
C VAL A 272 12.60 -20.63 -10.69
N GLU A 273 13.76 -20.18 -10.22
CA GLU A 273 13.94 -19.78 -8.82
C GLU A 273 13.22 -18.46 -8.50
N SER A 274 13.09 -17.54 -9.47
CA SER A 274 12.29 -16.32 -9.33
C SER A 274 10.81 -16.63 -9.12
N ALA A 275 10.25 -17.61 -9.85
CA ALA A 275 8.87 -18.05 -9.66
C ALA A 275 8.64 -18.60 -8.24
N LYS A 276 9.56 -19.45 -7.76
CA LYS A 276 9.52 -19.98 -6.38
C LYS A 276 9.61 -18.86 -5.34
N LEU A 277 10.53 -17.92 -5.54
CA LEU A 277 10.74 -16.81 -4.62
C LEU A 277 9.54 -15.85 -4.60
N LEU A 278 8.97 -15.50 -5.76
CA LEU A 278 7.76 -14.67 -5.85
C LEU A 278 6.61 -15.30 -5.05
N LEU A 279 6.35 -16.59 -5.28
CA LEU A 279 5.30 -17.32 -4.57
C LEU A 279 5.54 -17.35 -3.05
N SER A 280 6.78 -17.59 -2.63
CA SER A 280 7.16 -17.55 -1.22
C SER A 280 6.95 -16.16 -0.61
N LYS A 281 7.32 -15.09 -1.34
CA LYS A 281 7.20 -13.71 -0.86
C LYS A 281 5.75 -13.25 -0.78
N ILE A 282 4.90 -13.63 -1.73
CA ILE A 282 3.45 -13.37 -1.64
C ILE A 282 2.89 -13.98 -0.36
N LYS A 283 3.22 -15.24 -0.04
CA LYS A 283 2.77 -15.89 1.20
C LYS A 283 3.29 -15.23 2.48
N GLU A 284 4.53 -14.74 2.45
CA GLU A 284 5.15 -14.04 3.58
C GLU A 284 4.50 -12.67 3.84
N ILE A 285 4.23 -11.92 2.76
CA ILE A 285 3.79 -10.53 2.80
C ILE A 285 2.27 -10.41 2.96
N VAL A 286 1.50 -11.22 2.22
CA VAL A 286 0.04 -11.19 2.24
C VAL A 286 -0.48 -11.98 3.45
N LYS A 287 -0.49 -11.32 4.61
CA LYS A 287 -1.06 -11.86 5.86
C LYS A 287 -2.59 -11.72 5.83
N ASN A 288 -3.35 -12.70 6.33
CA ASN A 288 -4.81 -12.62 6.55
C ASN A 288 -5.72 -12.65 5.29
N GLN A 289 -5.42 -13.45 4.27
CA GLN A 289 -6.30 -13.71 3.11
C GLN A 289 -6.77 -12.44 2.35
N TYR A 290 -5.97 -11.37 2.33
CA TYR A 290 -6.31 -10.21 1.49
C TYR A 290 -6.27 -10.58 0.00
N PRO A 291 -7.16 -9.98 -0.82
CA PRO A 291 -7.05 -10.01 -2.27
C PRO A 291 -5.66 -9.52 -2.72
N PHE A 292 -5.10 -10.16 -3.74
CA PHE A 292 -3.81 -9.77 -4.27
C PHE A 292 -3.70 -10.02 -5.77
N PHE A 293 -2.79 -9.27 -6.40
CA PHE A 293 -2.50 -9.29 -7.82
C PHE A 293 -0.99 -9.42 -8.01
N ALA A 294 -0.55 -10.18 -9.02
CA ALA A 294 0.84 -10.25 -9.42
C ALA A 294 0.96 -10.04 -10.93
N SER A 295 1.44 -8.88 -11.33
CA SER A 295 1.68 -8.51 -12.72
C SER A 295 3.16 -8.61 -13.08
N GLY A 296 3.47 -8.63 -14.37
CA GLY A 296 4.84 -8.56 -14.81
C GLY A 296 5.09 -9.02 -16.23
N ASP A 297 6.28 -8.69 -16.71
CA ASP A 297 6.95 -9.39 -17.79
C ASP A 297 7.73 -10.56 -17.17
N PHE A 298 7.27 -11.78 -17.43
CA PHE A 298 7.87 -12.98 -16.86
C PHE A 298 8.93 -13.60 -17.77
N ASN A 299 9.12 -13.10 -19.00
CA ASN A 299 9.98 -13.70 -20.00
C ASN A 299 9.74 -15.21 -20.19
N CYS A 300 8.49 -15.64 -19.98
CA CYS A 300 8.08 -17.04 -19.92
C CYS A 300 6.84 -17.27 -20.77
N LYS A 301 6.87 -18.29 -21.61
CA LYS A 301 5.69 -18.70 -22.39
C LYS A 301 4.68 -19.47 -21.52
N PRO A 302 3.40 -19.52 -21.92
CA PRO A 302 2.40 -20.35 -21.25
C PRO A 302 2.88 -21.81 -21.21
N GLY A 303 2.65 -22.48 -20.09
CA GLY A 303 3.05 -23.88 -19.88
C GLY A 303 4.55 -24.10 -19.59
N SER A 304 5.38 -23.07 -19.61
CA SER A 304 6.77 -23.20 -19.15
C SER A 304 6.84 -23.46 -17.64
N GLU A 305 7.92 -24.10 -17.20
CA GLU A 305 8.11 -24.50 -15.80
C GLU A 305 7.89 -23.35 -14.79
N PRO A 306 8.42 -22.12 -14.99
CA PRO A 306 8.16 -21.02 -14.06
C PRO A 306 6.66 -20.65 -13.93
N ILE A 307 5.92 -20.67 -15.04
CA ILE A 307 4.47 -20.38 -15.04
C ILE A 307 3.69 -21.50 -14.36
N VAL A 308 4.09 -22.77 -14.58
CA VAL A 308 3.51 -23.92 -13.86
C VAL A 308 3.76 -23.80 -12.36
N ILE A 309 4.97 -23.42 -11.94
CA ILE A 309 5.32 -23.22 -10.52
C ILE A 309 4.43 -22.15 -9.88
N LEU A 310 4.23 -21.00 -10.55
CA LEU A 310 3.39 -19.93 -10.02
C LEU A 310 1.94 -20.40 -9.76
N LYS A 311 1.42 -21.30 -10.59
CA LYS A 311 0.05 -21.83 -10.48
C LYS A 311 -0.08 -23.04 -9.55
N ALA A 312 1.03 -23.66 -9.16
CA ALA A 312 1.04 -25.03 -8.64
C ALA A 312 0.31 -25.22 -7.30
N ASP A 313 0.23 -24.18 -6.47
CA ASP A 313 -0.39 -24.26 -5.13
C ASP A 313 -1.83 -23.74 -5.07
N GLY A 314 -2.41 -23.40 -6.22
CA GLY A 314 -3.77 -22.90 -6.33
C GLY A 314 -4.02 -21.52 -5.70
N GLN A 315 -2.96 -20.74 -5.45
CA GLN A 315 -3.09 -19.37 -4.92
C GLN A 315 -3.12 -18.31 -6.03
N LEU A 316 -2.36 -18.51 -7.12
CA LEU A 316 -2.30 -17.59 -8.27
C LEU A 316 -3.00 -18.20 -9.48
N TYR A 317 -3.96 -17.45 -10.02
CA TYR A 317 -4.69 -17.80 -11.24
C TYR A 317 -4.29 -16.83 -12.35
N ASP A 318 -3.86 -17.35 -13.51
CA ASP A 318 -3.60 -16.52 -14.68
C ASP A 318 -4.93 -15.93 -15.16
N ALA A 319 -5.05 -14.59 -15.18
CA ALA A 319 -6.27 -13.93 -15.62
C ALA A 319 -6.63 -14.28 -17.07
N ARG A 320 -5.67 -14.64 -17.93
CA ARG A 320 -5.99 -15.09 -19.30
C ARG A 320 -6.74 -16.42 -19.28
N ASP A 321 -6.41 -17.32 -18.37
CA ASP A 321 -7.03 -18.65 -18.27
C ASP A 321 -8.44 -18.58 -17.63
N LEU A 322 -8.71 -17.54 -16.84
CA LEU A 322 -10.01 -17.27 -16.24
C LEU A 322 -11.00 -16.57 -17.21
N ALA A 323 -10.50 -16.02 -18.32
CA ALA A 323 -11.32 -15.24 -19.24
C ALA A 323 -12.11 -16.13 -20.21
N GLU A 324 -13.44 -16.04 -20.19
CA GLU A 324 -14.30 -16.75 -21.16
C GLU A 324 -14.19 -16.13 -22.56
N GLU A 325 -14.18 -14.79 -22.64
CA GLU A 325 -14.13 -14.02 -23.89
C GLU A 325 -12.97 -13.00 -23.84
N PRO A 326 -11.71 -13.45 -23.98
CA PRO A 326 -10.58 -12.54 -23.93
C PRO A 326 -10.51 -11.65 -25.19
N LEU A 327 -10.22 -10.36 -24.99
CA LEU A 327 -10.12 -9.39 -26.08
C LEU A 327 -8.65 -9.16 -26.50
N GLY A 328 -8.45 -8.85 -27.78
CA GLY A 328 -7.13 -8.62 -28.35
C GLY A 328 -6.36 -9.92 -28.66
N PRO A 329 -5.09 -9.81 -29.10
CA PRO A 329 -4.28 -10.95 -29.51
C PRO A 329 -3.98 -11.92 -28.35
N GLU A 330 -3.47 -13.10 -28.71
CA GLU A 330 -2.98 -14.07 -27.72
C GLU A 330 -1.65 -13.63 -27.10
N GLY A 331 -0.74 -13.11 -27.93
CA GLY A 331 0.58 -12.67 -27.50
C GLY A 331 0.60 -11.22 -27.02
N THR A 332 1.66 -10.90 -26.28
CA THR A 332 1.90 -9.58 -25.70
C THR A 332 3.18 -8.95 -26.24
N PHE A 333 4.12 -9.74 -26.78
CA PHE A 333 5.38 -9.24 -27.33
C PHE A 333 5.28 -9.01 -28.85
N ASN A 334 5.30 -7.75 -29.27
CA ASN A 334 5.09 -7.28 -30.64
C ASN A 334 6.40 -6.91 -31.39
N GLN A 335 7.55 -6.85 -30.70
CA GLN A 335 8.87 -6.56 -31.30
C GLN A 335 8.95 -5.23 -32.09
N LEU A 336 8.12 -4.24 -31.75
CA LEU A 336 7.93 -2.98 -32.48
C LEU A 336 7.41 -3.17 -33.92
N LYS A 337 6.67 -4.24 -34.19
CA LYS A 337 6.10 -4.54 -35.51
C LYS A 337 4.60 -4.21 -35.57
N PRO A 338 4.20 -3.01 -35.99
CA PRO A 338 2.82 -2.53 -35.83
C PRO A 338 1.79 -3.23 -36.71
N PHE A 339 2.22 -4.00 -37.71
CA PHE A 339 1.36 -4.68 -38.68
C PHE A 339 1.39 -6.22 -38.54
N GLU A 340 2.12 -6.73 -37.54
CA GLU A 340 2.12 -8.17 -37.21
C GLU A 340 1.31 -8.38 -35.94
N GLU A 341 0.49 -9.43 -35.92
CA GLU A 341 -0.23 -9.82 -34.71
C GLU A 341 0.72 -10.52 -33.72
N SER A 342 0.67 -10.10 -32.46
CA SER A 342 1.50 -10.66 -31.38
C SER A 342 1.02 -12.07 -31.04
N THR A 343 1.90 -13.07 -31.15
CA THR A 343 1.59 -14.48 -30.79
C THR A 343 2.35 -14.97 -29.56
N ASN A 344 3.39 -14.26 -29.12
CA ASN A 344 4.19 -14.64 -27.97
C ASN A 344 3.69 -13.95 -26.69
N ARG A 345 3.04 -14.71 -25.81
CA ARG A 345 2.58 -14.21 -24.50
C ARG A 345 3.68 -14.40 -23.45
N ILE A 346 4.22 -13.29 -22.95
CA ILE A 346 5.22 -13.29 -21.87
C ILE A 346 4.88 -12.33 -20.73
N ASP A 347 3.84 -11.51 -20.91
CA ASP A 347 3.30 -10.61 -19.89
C ASP A 347 2.02 -11.19 -19.30
N TYR A 348 1.91 -11.12 -17.98
CA TYR A 348 0.82 -11.76 -17.24
C TYR A 348 0.27 -10.82 -16.16
N ILE A 349 -1.00 -11.04 -15.83
CA ILE A 349 -1.56 -10.59 -14.56
C ILE A 349 -2.19 -11.82 -13.90
N PHE A 350 -1.61 -12.24 -12.79
CA PHE A 350 -2.18 -13.25 -11.93
C PHE A 350 -3.03 -12.61 -10.84
N VAL A 351 -4.09 -13.30 -10.44
CA VAL A 351 -4.99 -12.88 -9.37
C VAL A 351 -5.09 -13.95 -8.28
N GLY A 352 -5.30 -13.51 -7.04
CA GLY A 352 -5.60 -14.40 -5.92
C GLY A 352 -6.95 -15.10 -6.06
N LYS A 353 -7.14 -16.23 -5.35
CA LYS A 353 -8.36 -17.06 -5.41
C LYS A 353 -9.68 -16.29 -5.20
N ASP A 354 -9.66 -15.23 -4.39
CA ASP A 354 -10.85 -14.47 -3.98
C ASP A 354 -11.13 -13.28 -4.91
N VAL A 355 -10.42 -13.19 -6.05
CA VAL A 355 -10.59 -12.13 -7.04
C VAL A 355 -11.33 -12.67 -8.25
N LYS A 356 -12.50 -12.10 -8.52
CA LYS A 356 -13.31 -12.43 -9.69
C LYS A 356 -12.85 -11.62 -10.90
N LEU A 357 -12.58 -12.30 -12.00
CA LEU A 357 -12.30 -11.67 -13.29
C LEU A 357 -13.62 -11.29 -13.99
N LEU A 358 -13.70 -10.05 -14.46
CA LEU A 358 -14.83 -9.54 -15.25
C LEU A 358 -14.46 -9.28 -16.70
N GLN A 359 -13.21 -8.94 -16.98
CA GLN A 359 -12.72 -8.69 -18.33
C GLN A 359 -11.21 -8.95 -18.41
N TYR A 360 -10.77 -9.44 -19.56
CA TYR A 360 -9.36 -9.52 -19.95
C TYR A 360 -9.18 -8.91 -21.35
N ARG A 361 -8.11 -8.14 -21.55
CA ARG A 361 -7.72 -7.58 -22.85
C ARG A 361 -6.20 -7.50 -23.00
N VAL A 362 -5.68 -7.89 -24.15
CA VAL A 362 -4.39 -7.37 -24.65
C VAL A 362 -4.67 -6.14 -25.51
N ILE A 363 -3.98 -5.04 -25.23
CA ILE A 363 -4.16 -3.75 -25.90
C ILE A 363 -3.16 -3.65 -27.05
N ASP A 364 -3.61 -3.97 -28.25
CA ASP A 364 -2.83 -3.93 -29.49
C ASP A 364 -3.07 -2.62 -30.31
N ASP A 365 -3.59 -1.58 -29.66
CA ASP A 365 -3.74 -0.24 -30.23
C ASP A 365 -2.41 0.25 -30.86
N ARG A 366 -2.49 0.84 -32.06
CA ARG A 366 -1.35 1.42 -32.80
C ARG A 366 -1.57 2.91 -33.08
N PRO A 367 -1.42 3.81 -32.09
CA PRO A 367 -1.55 5.24 -32.33
C PRO A 367 -0.61 5.70 -33.44
N TYR A 368 -1.16 6.40 -34.44
CA TYR A 368 -0.43 6.82 -35.64
C TYR A 368 0.26 5.66 -36.39
N GLY A 369 -0.28 4.44 -36.30
CA GLY A 369 0.26 3.25 -36.97
C GLY A 369 1.55 2.72 -36.37
N LYS A 370 1.88 3.05 -35.11
CA LYS A 370 3.11 2.63 -34.43
C LYS A 370 2.81 1.87 -33.14
N CYS A 371 3.65 0.90 -32.80
CA CYS A 371 3.61 0.29 -31.47
C CYS A 371 4.06 1.32 -30.43
N PRO A 372 3.31 1.53 -29.34
CA PRO A 372 3.78 2.38 -28.24
C PRO A 372 5.08 1.85 -27.61
N SER A 373 5.13 0.54 -27.31
CA SER A 373 6.27 -0.26 -26.82
C SER A 373 6.42 -1.53 -27.67
N ASP A 374 7.51 -2.28 -27.54
CA ASP A 374 7.61 -3.64 -28.07
C ASP A 374 6.72 -4.66 -27.35
N HIS A 375 6.05 -4.24 -26.28
CA HIS A 375 4.99 -4.98 -25.62
C HIS A 375 3.64 -4.27 -25.74
N ASP A 376 2.60 -5.09 -25.89
CA ASP A 376 1.20 -4.71 -25.83
C ASP A 376 0.71 -4.87 -24.37
N PRO A 377 0.17 -3.82 -23.73
CA PRO A 377 -0.27 -3.92 -22.35
C PRO A 377 -1.39 -4.92 -22.15
N VAL A 378 -1.36 -5.61 -21.00
CA VAL A 378 -2.47 -6.45 -20.53
C VAL A 378 -3.34 -5.61 -19.61
N LEU A 379 -4.65 -5.63 -19.82
CA LEU A 379 -5.67 -5.02 -18.98
C LEU A 379 -6.61 -6.09 -18.44
N ILE A 380 -6.93 -6.01 -17.16
CA ILE A 380 -8.02 -6.79 -16.57
C ILE A 380 -8.98 -5.87 -15.82
N VAL A 381 -10.25 -6.25 -15.75
CA VAL A 381 -11.22 -5.66 -14.82
C VAL A 381 -11.62 -6.74 -13.84
N THR A 382 -11.55 -6.43 -12.54
CA THR A 382 -11.80 -7.41 -11.47
C THR A 382 -12.76 -6.88 -10.43
N GLU A 383 -13.32 -7.79 -9.64
CA GLU A 383 -14.22 -7.55 -8.51
C GLU A 383 -13.78 -8.43 -7.32
N PHE A 384 -13.70 -7.85 -6.13
CA PHE A 384 -13.45 -8.57 -4.87
C PHE A 384 -14.02 -7.83 -3.66
#